data_AF-A0A7C7ZKH1-F1
#
_entry.id   AF-A0A7C7ZKH1-F1
#
_cell.length_a   1.000
_cell.length_b   1.000
_cell.length_c   1.000
_cell.angle_alpha   90.00
_cell.angle_beta   90.00
_cell.angle_gamma   90.00
#
_symmetry.space_group_name_H-M   'P 1'
#
loop_
_entity.id
_entity.type
_entity.pdbx_description
1 polymer ?
#
loop_
_entity_poly.entity_id
_entity_poly.type
_entity_poly.pdbx_seq_one_letter_code
_entity_poly.pdbx_strand_id
1 'polypeptide(L)'
;MSTSLRPNHLVLISFCIVLLFGCVAPVGGWNTSQLEEYGATLAHYSGQRLDDTPPYFFPDGDSALLFLCRFETQQPVRVSLPDNATQDQLIGLRLALEGWSEAGLGLRFVEVPSAEANIEIRLVDPAADLNPKQGPRGQAGYTTSDCHVGHDSDSASTSPGVLPAALVHATVLLWPTRADMIGRPVALSADEFVGVALHELGHALGFSGHLANDAGVMSKSTDVVRVYGRGLRKGRGFASPTLAALYALPSGTVLGRVAFAPGEAQVWERASQLARSSGWEGLFVRVGSSHASIFWRDGRRSRAVLRVPGYRDMLVAKTSLRFGSGPFEKMLRSHSQPAE
;
A
#
# COMPACT_ATOMS: atom_id res chain seq x y z
N MET A 1 -49.44 -49.49 37.09
CA MET A 1 -48.94 -48.43 37.98
C MET A 1 -47.48 -48.17 37.66
N SER A 2 -46.94 -46.98 37.48
CA SER A 2 -47.44 -45.67 37.04
C SER A 2 -46.16 -44.91 36.68
N THR A 3 -46.07 -44.43 35.44
CA THR A 3 -44.98 -43.60 34.92
C THR A 3 -44.87 -42.26 35.64
N SER A 4 -43.65 -41.81 35.93
CA SER A 4 -43.34 -40.41 36.27
C SER A 4 -41.86 -40.12 35.99
N LEU A 5 -41.54 -39.87 34.72
CA LEU A 5 -40.34 -39.11 34.32
C LEU A 5 -40.64 -37.63 34.54
N ARG A 6 -39.85 -36.96 35.39
CA ARG A 6 -39.91 -35.50 35.53
C ARG A 6 -39.03 -34.84 34.45
N PRO A 7 -39.53 -33.80 33.76
CA PRO A 7 -38.76 -32.97 32.86
C PRO A 7 -38.06 -31.84 33.63
N ASN A 8 -37.24 -31.08 32.91
CA ASN A 8 -36.63 -29.80 33.31
C ASN A 8 -35.28 -29.88 34.02
N HIS A 9 -34.24 -30.26 33.27
CA HIS A 9 -33.03 -29.44 33.19
C HIS A 9 -32.48 -29.50 31.77
N LEU A 10 -33.30 -29.03 30.82
CA LEU A 10 -32.79 -28.36 29.62
C LEU A 10 -32.15 -27.06 30.13
N VAL A 11 -30.96 -27.19 30.71
CA VAL A 11 -30.04 -26.06 30.76
C VAL A 11 -29.73 -25.83 29.30
N LEU A 12 -30.48 -24.88 28.72
CA LEU A 12 -29.99 -24.04 27.65
C LEU A 12 -28.54 -23.73 28.03
N ILE A 13 -27.61 -24.48 27.44
CA ILE A 13 -26.37 -23.88 26.95
C ILE A 13 -26.88 -22.92 25.90
N SER A 14 -27.40 -21.80 26.39
CA SER A 14 -27.57 -20.57 25.68
C SER A 14 -26.13 -20.25 25.35
N PHE A 15 -25.73 -20.81 24.22
CA PHE A 15 -24.65 -20.36 23.38
C PHE A 15 -24.94 -18.85 23.26
N CYS A 16 -24.43 -18.09 24.23
CA CYS A 16 -23.93 -16.76 24.03
C CYS A 16 -22.77 -16.90 23.04
N ILE A 17 -23.09 -17.35 21.82
CA ILE A 17 -22.68 -16.71 20.59
C ILE A 17 -23.25 -15.29 20.69
N VAL A 18 -22.70 -14.52 21.63
CA VAL A 18 -22.39 -13.14 21.33
C VAL A 18 -21.42 -13.32 20.19
N LEU A 19 -21.95 -13.28 18.96
CA LEU A 19 -21.22 -12.83 17.81
C LEU A 19 -20.69 -11.45 18.23
N LEU A 20 -19.57 -11.49 18.95
CA LEU A 20 -18.57 -10.47 18.96
C LEU A 20 -18.10 -10.43 17.50
N PHE A 21 -18.93 -9.85 16.64
CA PHE A 21 -18.48 -9.00 15.55
C PHE A 21 -17.73 -7.85 16.23
N GLY A 22 -16.62 -8.18 16.91
CA GLY A 22 -15.71 -7.21 17.45
C GLY A 22 -15.32 -6.38 16.26
N CYS A 23 -15.73 -5.12 16.26
CA CYS A 23 -15.30 -4.16 15.27
C CYS A 23 -13.78 -4.15 15.32
N VAL A 24 -13.13 -4.88 14.41
CA VAL A 24 -11.68 -4.89 14.32
C VAL A 24 -11.30 -3.46 13.94
N ALA A 25 -10.67 -2.77 14.89
CA ALA A 25 -10.36 -1.36 14.75
C ALA A 25 -9.53 -1.12 13.48
N PRO A 26 -9.77 0.00 12.78
CA PRO A 26 -8.95 0.36 11.63
C PRO A 26 -7.49 0.54 12.05
N VAL A 27 -6.59 0.14 11.17
CA VAL A 27 -5.16 0.16 11.48
C VAL A 27 -4.34 1.16 10.67
N GLY A 28 -4.99 1.90 9.77
CA GLY A 28 -4.39 2.97 8.97
C GLY A 28 -4.29 4.31 9.71
N GLY A 29 -4.95 4.45 10.87
CA GLY A 29 -4.90 5.67 11.70
C GLY A 29 -5.84 6.80 11.25
N TRP A 30 -6.82 6.49 10.41
CA TRP A 30 -7.88 7.40 9.95
C TRP A 30 -9.23 6.64 9.89
N ASN A 31 -10.33 7.32 9.56
CA ASN A 31 -11.65 6.70 9.49
C ASN A 31 -12.42 7.14 8.25
N THR A 32 -12.92 6.17 7.46
CA THR A 32 -13.75 6.41 6.28
C THR A 32 -15.04 7.18 6.59
N SER A 33 -15.57 7.08 7.82
CA SER A 33 -16.74 7.86 8.24
C SER A 33 -16.49 9.37 8.28
N GLN A 34 -15.22 9.81 8.19
CA GLN A 34 -14.85 11.24 8.12
C GLN A 34 -14.96 11.79 6.69
N LEU A 35 -15.18 10.93 5.69
CA LEU A 35 -15.39 11.31 4.29
C LEU A 35 -16.89 11.49 4.00
N GLU A 36 -17.53 12.48 4.61
CA GLU A 36 -18.99 12.71 4.46
C GLU A 36 -19.42 12.80 2.99
N GLU A 37 -18.63 13.50 2.17
CA GLU A 37 -18.86 13.66 0.72
C GLU A 37 -18.94 12.31 -0.02
N TYR A 38 -18.14 11.33 0.40
CA TYR A 38 -18.02 10.03 -0.27
C TYR A 38 -18.77 8.91 0.44
N GLY A 39 -19.51 9.20 1.51
CA GLY A 39 -20.20 8.20 2.32
C GLY A 39 -21.16 7.33 1.50
N ALA A 40 -21.93 7.95 0.59
CA ALA A 40 -22.84 7.22 -0.30
C ALA A 40 -22.08 6.29 -1.27
N THR A 41 -20.99 6.76 -1.88
CA THR A 41 -20.15 5.94 -2.77
C THR A 41 -19.56 4.76 -2.01
N LEU A 42 -18.97 5.01 -0.84
CA LEU A 42 -18.34 3.97 -0.02
C LEU A 42 -19.34 2.97 0.57
N ALA A 43 -20.61 3.34 0.76
CA ALA A 43 -21.66 2.44 1.24
C ALA A 43 -22.00 1.31 0.24
N HIS A 44 -21.75 1.49 -1.07
CA HIS A 44 -21.87 0.42 -2.07
C HIS A 44 -20.77 -0.65 -1.87
N TYR A 45 -19.68 -0.22 -1.26
CA TYR A 45 -18.47 -0.89 -0.77
C TYR A 45 -18.64 -1.92 0.36
N SER A 46 -19.69 -2.74 0.43
CA SER A 46 -19.91 -3.56 1.65
C SER A 46 -18.70 -4.44 2.01
N GLY A 47 -18.22 -4.31 3.26
CA GLY A 47 -17.05 -5.04 3.76
C GLY A 47 -15.69 -4.43 3.40
N GLN A 48 -15.66 -3.28 2.74
CA GLN A 48 -14.42 -2.53 2.51
C GLN A 48 -13.75 -2.15 3.84
N ARG A 49 -12.42 -2.10 3.82
CA ARG A 49 -11.56 -1.70 4.94
C ARG A 49 -10.48 -0.72 4.49
N LEU A 50 -10.89 0.33 3.80
CA LEU A 50 -10.00 1.35 3.28
C LEU A 50 -9.27 2.09 4.41
N ASP A 51 -9.91 2.20 5.57
CA ASP A 51 -9.35 2.69 6.83
C ASP A 51 -8.18 1.84 7.39
N ASP A 52 -7.92 0.65 6.84
CA ASP A 52 -6.71 -0.11 7.15
C ASP A 52 -5.47 0.34 6.35
N THR A 53 -5.65 1.07 5.24
CA THR A 53 -4.51 1.58 4.47
C THR A 53 -3.89 2.79 5.16
N PRO A 54 -2.58 2.82 5.42
CA PRO A 54 -1.91 4.05 5.77
C PRO A 54 -2.01 5.04 4.60
N PRO A 55 -2.51 6.27 4.81
CA PRO A 55 -2.68 7.22 3.73
C PRO A 55 -1.34 7.82 3.30
N TYR A 56 -1.28 8.31 2.06
CA TYR A 56 -0.22 9.21 1.61
C TYR A 56 -0.33 10.54 2.36
N PHE A 57 0.77 11.32 2.37
CA PHE A 57 0.77 12.62 3.02
C PHE A 57 1.45 13.69 2.16
N PHE A 58 0.92 14.91 2.23
CA PHE A 58 1.46 16.08 1.57
C PHE A 58 1.61 17.22 2.59
N PRO A 59 2.80 17.83 2.74
CA PRO A 59 2.99 18.94 3.66
C PRO A 59 2.17 20.17 3.25
N ASP A 60 1.47 20.78 4.20
CA ASP A 60 0.67 21.99 4.04
C ASP A 60 0.76 22.86 5.31
N GLY A 61 1.62 23.87 5.24
CA GLY A 61 1.93 24.74 6.37
C GLY A 61 2.59 23.99 7.54
N ASP A 62 1.99 24.08 8.72
CA ASP A 62 2.41 23.39 9.95
C ASP A 62 1.82 21.98 10.10
N SER A 63 1.13 21.50 9.07
CA SER A 63 0.45 20.21 9.04
C SER A 63 0.77 19.42 7.77
N ALA A 64 0.31 18.19 7.71
CA ALA A 64 0.26 17.40 6.49
C ALA A 64 -1.19 17.02 6.18
N LEU A 65 -1.60 17.21 4.93
CA LEU A 65 -2.79 16.60 4.37
C LEU A 65 -2.56 15.09 4.25
N LEU A 66 -3.52 14.29 4.72
CA LEU A 66 -3.57 12.85 4.49
C LEU A 66 -4.45 12.59 3.27
N PHE A 67 -4.01 11.76 2.33
CA PHE A 67 -4.75 11.52 1.09
C PHE A 67 -4.57 10.08 0.56
N LEU A 68 -5.47 9.66 -0.33
CA LEU A 68 -5.39 8.39 -1.05
C LEU A 68 -4.74 8.57 -2.42
N CYS A 69 -3.92 7.61 -2.85
CA CYS A 69 -3.29 7.66 -4.16
C CYS A 69 -3.47 6.32 -4.89
N ARG A 70 -3.86 6.39 -6.16
CA ARG A 70 -4.03 5.23 -7.04
C ARG A 70 -3.60 5.56 -8.47
N PHE A 71 -3.53 4.56 -9.33
CA PHE A 71 -3.40 4.81 -10.77
C PHE A 71 -4.68 5.42 -11.33
N GLU A 72 -4.55 6.24 -12.37
CA GLU A 72 -5.68 6.68 -13.18
C GLU A 72 -6.26 5.50 -13.97
N THR A 73 -7.59 5.47 -14.12
CA THR A 73 -8.30 4.37 -14.79
C THR A 73 -8.53 4.61 -16.29
N GLN A 74 -8.33 5.85 -16.75
CA GLN A 74 -8.58 6.23 -18.14
C GLN A 74 -7.57 5.60 -19.11
N GLN A 75 -6.34 5.38 -18.65
CA GLN A 75 -5.25 4.79 -19.44
C GLN A 75 -4.88 3.41 -18.90
N PRO A 76 -4.47 2.47 -19.76
CA PRO A 76 -3.93 1.21 -19.30
C PRO A 76 -2.68 1.40 -18.44
N VAL A 77 -2.56 0.63 -17.37
CA VAL A 77 -1.36 0.55 -16.55
C VAL A 77 -0.34 -0.32 -17.27
N ARG A 78 0.81 0.27 -17.61
CA ARG A 78 1.89 -0.43 -18.32
C ARG A 78 2.68 -1.28 -17.35
N VAL A 79 2.88 -2.55 -17.64
CA VAL A 79 3.54 -3.52 -16.77
C VAL A 79 4.71 -4.16 -17.49
N SER A 80 5.88 -4.22 -16.86
CA SER A 80 7.00 -5.03 -17.34
C SER A 80 7.06 -6.32 -16.54
N LEU A 81 7.07 -7.44 -17.26
CA LEU A 81 7.31 -8.76 -16.71
C LEU A 81 8.83 -9.06 -16.67
N PRO A 82 9.28 -9.89 -15.72
CA PRO A 82 10.69 -10.24 -15.56
C PRO A 82 11.22 -11.10 -16.72
N ASP A 83 12.34 -10.68 -17.31
CA ASP A 83 13.00 -11.40 -18.43
C ASP A 83 13.55 -12.78 -18.04
N ASN A 84 13.84 -12.98 -16.75
CA ASN A 84 14.39 -14.22 -16.20
C ASN A 84 13.32 -15.20 -15.68
N ALA A 85 12.03 -14.94 -15.89
CA ALA A 85 10.97 -15.84 -15.44
C ALA A 85 10.84 -17.10 -16.31
N THR A 86 10.51 -18.22 -15.67
CA THR A 86 10.08 -19.43 -16.37
C THR A 86 8.71 -19.21 -17.00
N GLN A 87 8.34 -20.05 -17.97
CA GLN A 87 7.03 -19.99 -18.61
C GLN A 87 5.88 -20.11 -17.59
N ASP A 88 5.98 -20.99 -16.60
CA ASP A 88 4.98 -21.16 -15.54
C ASP A 88 4.85 -19.91 -14.66
N GLN A 89 5.97 -19.25 -14.36
CA GLN A 89 5.96 -17.99 -13.61
C GLN A 89 5.29 -16.87 -14.42
N LEU A 90 5.60 -16.75 -15.72
CA LEU A 90 4.94 -15.77 -16.60
C LEU A 90 3.43 -16.02 -16.69
N ILE A 91 2.99 -17.27 -16.81
CA ILE A 91 1.57 -17.62 -16.77
C ILE A 91 0.95 -17.20 -15.43
N GLY A 92 1.62 -17.48 -14.32
CA GLY A 92 1.15 -17.08 -12.99
C GLY A 92 1.04 -15.57 -12.79
N LEU A 93 2.01 -14.79 -13.30
CA LEU A 93 1.99 -13.32 -13.25
C LEU A 93 0.85 -12.75 -14.09
N ARG A 94 0.66 -13.26 -15.32
CA ARG A 94 -0.45 -12.85 -16.19
C ARG A 94 -1.80 -13.14 -15.57
N LEU A 95 -1.94 -14.30 -14.93
CA LEU A 95 -3.15 -14.67 -14.21
C LEU A 95 -3.45 -13.72 -13.03
N ALA A 96 -2.42 -13.25 -12.32
CA ALA A 96 -2.59 -12.26 -11.25
C ALA A 96 -3.01 -10.88 -11.80
N LEU A 97 -2.45 -10.44 -12.93
CA LEU A 97 -2.84 -9.20 -13.61
C LEU A 97 -4.28 -9.28 -14.16
N GLU A 98 -4.64 -10.39 -14.76
CA GLU A 98 -6.01 -10.67 -15.24
C GLU A 98 -6.99 -10.64 -14.07
N GLY A 99 -6.66 -11.31 -12.96
CA GLY A 99 -7.47 -11.27 -11.75
C GLY A 99 -7.77 -9.84 -11.28
N TRP A 100 -6.77 -8.94 -11.26
CA TRP A 100 -6.98 -7.54 -10.89
C TRP A 100 -7.79 -6.76 -11.94
N SER A 101 -7.66 -7.08 -13.22
CA SER A 101 -8.47 -6.48 -14.29
C SER A 101 -9.94 -6.85 -14.14
N GLU A 102 -10.22 -8.10 -13.76
CA GLU A 102 -11.58 -8.62 -13.57
C GLU A 102 -12.19 -8.28 -12.19
N ALA A 103 -11.38 -7.80 -11.24
CA ALA A 103 -11.83 -7.46 -9.89
C ALA A 103 -12.77 -6.23 -9.81
N GLY A 104 -13.12 -5.63 -10.95
CA GLY A 104 -14.06 -4.50 -11.02
C GLY A 104 -13.46 -3.14 -10.70
N LEU A 105 -12.13 -2.98 -10.79
CA LEU A 105 -11.43 -1.73 -10.49
C LEU A 105 -11.46 -0.70 -11.63
N GLY A 106 -11.93 -1.11 -12.82
CA GLY A 106 -11.85 -0.30 -14.04
C GLY A 106 -10.42 -0.17 -14.61
N LEU A 107 -9.49 -0.98 -14.12
CA LEU A 107 -8.11 -1.03 -14.60
C LEU A 107 -7.97 -1.98 -15.79
N ARG A 108 -6.99 -1.68 -16.63
CA ARG A 108 -6.48 -2.56 -17.68
C ARG A 108 -4.96 -2.57 -17.62
N PHE A 109 -4.34 -3.71 -17.83
CA PHE A 109 -2.88 -3.83 -17.89
C PHE A 109 -2.42 -4.11 -19.31
N VAL A 110 -1.26 -3.56 -19.67
CA VAL A 110 -0.58 -3.85 -20.95
C VAL A 110 0.88 -4.17 -20.69
N GLU A 111 1.38 -5.25 -21.28
CA GLU A 111 2.79 -5.63 -21.15
C GLU A 111 3.68 -4.73 -22.02
N VAL A 112 4.74 -4.19 -21.44
CA VAL A 112 5.72 -3.30 -22.10
C VAL A 112 7.15 -3.58 -21.62
N PRO A 113 8.19 -3.10 -22.34
CA PRO A 113 9.56 -3.11 -21.81
C PRO A 113 9.71 -2.31 -20.51
N SER A 114 10.65 -2.71 -19.65
CA SER A 114 10.89 -2.08 -18.33
C SER A 114 11.06 -0.56 -18.39
N ALA A 115 11.70 -0.03 -19.45
CA ALA A 115 11.92 1.41 -19.62
C ALA A 115 10.63 2.25 -19.74
N GLU A 116 9.50 1.63 -20.09
CA GLU A 116 8.20 2.29 -20.30
C GLU A 116 7.16 1.93 -19.24
N ALA A 117 7.50 1.02 -18.32
CA ALA A 117 6.54 0.44 -17.39
C ALA A 117 6.15 1.43 -16.27
N ASN A 118 4.87 1.42 -15.92
CA ASN A 118 4.37 1.98 -14.66
C ASN A 118 4.56 1.00 -13.50
N ILE A 119 4.44 -0.31 -13.75
CA ILE A 119 4.73 -1.36 -12.76
C ILE A 119 5.84 -2.25 -13.30
N GLU A 120 6.98 -2.28 -12.62
CA GLU A 120 8.08 -3.19 -12.93
C GLU A 120 8.03 -4.40 -11.98
N ILE A 121 7.80 -5.60 -12.53
CA ILE A 121 7.84 -6.85 -11.77
C ILE A 121 9.20 -7.51 -11.97
N ARG A 122 9.88 -7.85 -10.87
CA ARG A 122 11.20 -8.47 -10.87
C ARG A 122 11.21 -9.75 -10.05
N LEU A 123 11.81 -10.81 -10.61
CA LEU A 123 12.17 -11.98 -9.81
C LEU A 123 13.56 -11.76 -9.22
N VAL A 124 13.64 -11.78 -7.89
CA VAL A 124 14.90 -11.67 -7.18
C VAL A 124 15.46 -13.07 -6.98
N ASP A 125 16.68 -13.29 -7.47
CA ASP A 125 17.45 -14.50 -7.18
C ASP A 125 18.11 -14.36 -5.79
N PRO A 126 17.69 -15.15 -4.78
CA PRO A 126 18.27 -15.09 -3.45
C PRO A 126 19.78 -15.42 -3.42
N ALA A 127 20.29 -16.15 -4.42
CA ALA A 127 21.70 -16.52 -4.51
C ALA A 127 22.57 -15.42 -5.15
N ALA A 128 21.99 -14.60 -6.02
CA ALA A 128 22.70 -13.49 -6.69
C ALA A 128 22.65 -12.19 -5.89
N ASP A 129 21.63 -12.01 -5.05
CA ASP A 129 21.46 -10.81 -4.23
C ASP A 129 22.13 -10.98 -2.85
N LEU A 130 23.45 -10.74 -2.79
CA LEU A 130 24.31 -10.88 -1.61
C LEU A 130 24.03 -9.89 -0.47
N ASN A 131 22.88 -9.20 -0.48
CA ASN A 131 22.50 -8.27 0.58
C ASN A 131 21.51 -8.93 1.56
N PRO A 132 21.99 -9.56 2.66
CA PRO A 132 21.15 -10.28 3.64
C PRO A 132 20.14 -9.38 4.39
N LYS A 133 20.08 -8.09 4.07
CA LYS A 133 19.13 -7.11 4.61
C LYS A 133 17.89 -6.86 3.74
N GLN A 134 17.79 -7.44 2.54
CA GLN A 134 16.69 -7.12 1.60
C GLN A 134 15.68 -8.24 1.35
N GLY A 135 15.86 -9.42 1.93
CA GLY A 135 14.81 -10.44 2.02
C GLY A 135 14.62 -10.91 3.47
N PRO A 136 13.54 -10.52 4.17
CA PRO A 136 13.29 -11.00 5.52
C PRO A 136 13.04 -12.51 5.53
N ARG A 137 13.49 -13.19 6.58
CA ARG A 137 13.04 -14.56 6.90
C ARG A 137 11.51 -14.63 6.79
N GLY A 138 11.00 -15.33 5.78
CA GLY A 138 9.57 -15.61 5.60
C GLY A 138 8.79 -14.67 4.67
N GLN A 139 9.39 -13.66 4.03
CA GLN A 139 8.70 -12.85 3.01
C GLN A 139 8.98 -13.38 1.59
N ALA A 140 7.94 -13.45 0.77
CA ALA A 140 8.00 -13.91 -0.62
C ALA A 140 7.85 -12.75 -1.64
N GLY A 141 7.55 -11.55 -1.17
CA GLY A 141 7.32 -10.37 -1.99
C GLY A 141 7.61 -9.07 -1.24
N TYR A 142 7.87 -8.02 -2.01
CA TYR A 142 8.01 -6.65 -1.51
C TYR A 142 7.66 -5.66 -2.61
N THR A 143 6.85 -4.65 -2.26
CA THR A 143 6.41 -3.65 -3.22
C THR A 143 6.70 -2.23 -2.74
N THR A 144 7.08 -1.37 -3.69
CA THR A 144 7.11 0.08 -3.48
C THR A 144 6.30 0.78 -4.54
N SER A 145 5.53 1.78 -4.14
CA SER A 145 4.67 2.56 -5.04
C SER A 145 4.94 4.05 -4.83
N ASP A 146 5.22 4.74 -5.91
CA ASP A 146 5.53 6.16 -5.97
C ASP A 146 4.29 6.93 -6.45
N CYS A 147 3.76 7.76 -5.58
CA CYS A 147 2.72 8.72 -5.89
C CYS A 147 3.36 10.05 -6.26
N HIS A 148 3.10 10.55 -7.46
CA HIS A 148 3.45 11.93 -7.81
C HIS A 148 2.36 12.86 -7.29
N VAL A 149 2.75 13.97 -6.69
CA VAL A 149 1.84 15.04 -6.28
C VAL A 149 2.24 16.30 -7.06
N GLY A 150 1.36 16.73 -7.96
CA GLY A 150 1.56 17.95 -8.73
C GLY A 150 1.59 19.18 -7.83
N HIS A 151 2.37 20.18 -8.21
CA HIS A 151 2.27 21.52 -7.64
C HIS A 151 1.18 22.30 -8.39
N ASP A 152 0.49 23.19 -7.68
CA ASP A 152 -0.74 23.93 -8.03
C ASP A 152 -0.77 24.74 -9.36
N SER A 153 0.15 24.52 -10.32
CA SER A 153 0.17 25.26 -11.60
C SER A 153 -0.23 24.47 -12.86
N ASP A 154 -0.22 23.13 -12.87
CA ASP A 154 -0.45 22.36 -14.11
C ASP A 154 -1.78 21.58 -14.18
N SER A 155 -2.54 21.55 -13.09
CA SER A 155 -3.97 21.27 -13.13
C SER A 155 -4.57 21.80 -11.85
N ALA A 156 -5.31 22.90 -11.94
CA ALA A 156 -6.20 23.29 -10.86
C ALA A 156 -7.10 22.08 -10.61
N SER A 157 -6.89 21.37 -9.50
CA SER A 157 -7.92 20.47 -9.00
C SER A 157 -9.14 21.33 -8.76
N THR A 158 -10.15 21.21 -9.63
CA THR A 158 -11.38 22.00 -9.56
C THR A 158 -12.31 21.53 -8.44
N SER A 159 -11.93 20.46 -7.73
CA SER A 159 -12.73 19.83 -6.69
C SER A 159 -12.10 20.08 -5.32
N PRO A 160 -12.77 20.82 -4.41
CA PRO A 160 -12.37 20.91 -3.03
C PRO A 160 -12.12 19.52 -2.43
N GLY A 161 -11.03 19.34 -1.68
CA GLY A 161 -10.73 18.05 -1.03
C GLY A 161 -10.08 16.99 -1.91
N VAL A 162 -9.60 17.33 -3.12
CA VAL A 162 -8.81 16.42 -3.97
C VAL A 162 -7.49 17.08 -4.38
N LEU A 163 -6.36 16.42 -4.11
CA LEU A 163 -5.03 16.83 -4.57
C LEU A 163 -4.76 16.32 -6.00
N PRO A 164 -3.96 17.01 -6.82
CA PRO A 164 -3.51 16.51 -8.12
C PRO A 164 -2.43 15.43 -7.92
N ALA A 165 -2.86 14.25 -7.48
CA ALA A 165 -1.96 13.16 -7.09
C ALA A 165 -2.32 11.85 -7.77
N ALA A 166 -1.33 11.13 -8.30
CA ALA A 166 -1.53 9.83 -8.95
C ALA A 166 -0.31 8.92 -8.77
N LEU A 167 -0.55 7.61 -8.73
CA LEU A 167 0.54 6.63 -8.83
C LEU A 167 1.14 6.72 -10.23
N VAL A 168 2.46 6.82 -10.28
CA VAL A 168 3.21 6.95 -11.54
C VAL A 168 4.15 5.76 -11.76
N HIS A 169 4.63 5.16 -10.67
CA HIS A 169 5.60 4.07 -10.71
C HIS A 169 5.39 3.12 -9.53
N ALA A 170 5.50 1.82 -9.76
CA ALA A 170 5.65 0.82 -8.73
C ALA A 170 6.70 -0.23 -9.12
N THR A 171 7.38 -0.76 -8.13
CA THR A 171 8.29 -1.91 -8.30
C THR A 171 7.83 -3.02 -7.39
N VAL A 172 7.59 -4.19 -7.98
CA VAL A 172 7.20 -5.42 -7.31
C VAL A 172 8.37 -6.39 -7.39
N LEU A 173 8.95 -6.72 -6.24
CA LEU A 173 9.99 -7.72 -6.10
C LEU A 173 9.36 -9.02 -5.60
N LEU A 174 9.62 -10.12 -6.30
CA LEU A 174 9.12 -11.43 -5.93
C LEU A 174 10.28 -12.40 -5.74
N TRP A 175 10.26 -13.13 -4.63
CA TRP A 175 11.17 -14.24 -4.39
C TRP A 175 10.42 -15.54 -4.71
N PRO A 176 10.85 -16.30 -5.74
CA PRO A 176 10.20 -17.58 -6.08
C PRO A 176 10.50 -18.70 -5.07
N THR A 177 11.15 -18.36 -3.96
CA THR A 177 11.52 -19.28 -2.88
C THR A 177 11.24 -18.63 -1.52
N ARG A 178 11.11 -19.46 -0.49
CA ARG A 178 11.04 -19.03 0.91
C ARG A 178 11.87 -19.93 1.80
N ALA A 179 12.21 -19.47 2.99
CA ALA A 179 12.84 -20.31 4.00
C ALA A 179 11.83 -21.31 4.61
N ASP A 180 12.23 -22.56 4.78
CA ASP A 180 11.52 -23.55 5.61
C ASP A 180 11.80 -23.34 7.11
N MET A 181 11.27 -24.22 7.97
CA MET A 181 11.41 -24.12 9.43
C MET A 181 12.86 -24.17 9.93
N ILE A 182 13.78 -24.73 9.14
CA ILE A 182 15.21 -24.82 9.45
C ILE A 182 16.06 -23.87 8.60
N GLY A 183 15.42 -22.94 7.88
CA GLY A 183 16.07 -21.88 7.12
C GLY A 183 16.51 -22.25 5.71
N ARG A 184 16.14 -23.42 5.18
CA ARG A 184 16.52 -23.82 3.81
C ARG A 184 15.60 -23.17 2.79
N PRO A 185 16.13 -22.74 1.62
CA PRO A 185 15.29 -22.24 0.54
C PRO A 185 14.45 -23.38 -0.05
N VAL A 186 13.14 -23.16 -0.12
CA VAL A 186 12.17 -24.04 -0.75
C VAL A 186 11.39 -23.23 -1.78
N ALA A 187 11.25 -23.78 -2.98
CA ALA A 187 10.45 -23.16 -4.04
C ALA A 187 9.00 -22.96 -3.60
N LEU A 188 8.43 -21.82 -3.95
CA LEU A 188 7.00 -21.62 -3.79
C LEU A 188 6.24 -22.58 -4.70
N SER A 189 5.17 -23.17 -4.20
CA SER A 189 4.19 -23.82 -5.07
C SER A 189 3.56 -22.80 -6.02
N ALA A 190 3.02 -23.26 -7.14
CA ALA A 190 2.36 -22.37 -8.11
C ALA A 190 1.17 -21.60 -7.49
N ASP A 191 0.44 -22.20 -6.54
CA ASP A 191 -0.64 -21.52 -5.81
C ASP A 191 -0.09 -20.41 -4.91
N GLU A 192 1.03 -20.64 -4.21
CA GLU A 192 1.70 -19.63 -3.40
C GLU A 192 2.24 -18.49 -4.28
N PHE A 193 2.92 -18.81 -5.39
CA PHE A 193 3.49 -17.80 -6.28
C PHE A 193 2.43 -16.85 -6.86
N VAL A 194 1.32 -17.39 -7.39
CA VAL A 194 0.21 -16.58 -7.90
C VAL A 194 -0.41 -15.74 -6.78
N GLY A 195 -0.61 -16.32 -5.59
CA GLY A 195 -1.15 -15.60 -4.45
C GLY A 195 -0.26 -14.42 -4.04
N VAL A 196 1.06 -14.64 -3.92
CA VAL A 196 2.02 -13.60 -3.57
C VAL A 196 2.05 -12.51 -4.64
N ALA A 197 2.14 -12.86 -5.93
CA ALA A 197 2.08 -11.88 -7.01
C ALA A 197 0.80 -11.03 -6.95
N LEU A 198 -0.35 -11.67 -6.69
CA LEU A 198 -1.62 -10.98 -6.55
C LEU A 198 -1.64 -10.01 -5.37
N HIS A 199 -1.10 -10.42 -4.22
CA HIS A 199 -0.96 -9.60 -3.02
C HIS A 199 -0.07 -8.37 -3.26
N GLU A 200 1.12 -8.59 -3.80
CA GLU A 200 2.08 -7.52 -4.08
C GLU A 200 1.55 -6.52 -5.12
N LEU A 201 0.84 -7.02 -6.14
CA LEU A 201 0.12 -6.13 -7.07
C LEU A 201 -0.92 -5.28 -6.36
N GLY A 202 -1.61 -5.78 -5.33
CA GLY A 202 -2.52 -4.96 -4.53
C GLY A 202 -1.83 -3.79 -3.83
N HIS A 203 -0.58 -3.97 -3.37
CA HIS A 203 0.25 -2.86 -2.88
C HIS A 203 0.66 -1.91 -4.01
N ALA A 204 1.02 -2.45 -5.18
CA ALA A 204 1.40 -1.65 -6.34
C ALA A 204 0.25 -0.75 -6.80
N LEU A 205 -1.00 -1.20 -6.63
CA LEU A 205 -2.23 -0.48 -6.97
C LEU A 205 -2.68 0.54 -5.92
N GLY A 206 -1.90 0.76 -4.85
CA GLY A 206 -2.11 1.86 -3.90
C GLY A 206 -2.56 1.46 -2.51
N PHE A 207 -2.82 0.17 -2.25
CA PHE A 207 -3.12 -0.30 -0.90
C PHE A 207 -1.81 -0.58 -0.13
N SER A 208 -1.24 0.45 0.49
CA SER A 208 0.09 0.43 1.15
C SER A 208 0.14 -0.32 2.50
N GLY A 209 -1.00 -0.86 2.95
CA GLY A 209 -1.16 -1.56 4.21
C GLY A 209 -1.54 -3.03 4.05
N HIS A 210 -1.95 -3.64 5.16
CA HIS A 210 -2.59 -4.95 5.15
C HIS A 210 -3.93 -4.83 5.87
N LEU A 211 -4.88 -5.67 5.50
CA LEU A 211 -6.14 -5.77 6.22
C LEU A 211 -5.87 -6.12 7.69
N ALA A 212 -6.60 -5.48 8.60
CA ALA A 212 -6.52 -5.76 10.02
C ALA A 212 -7.06 -7.15 10.37
N ASN A 213 -7.90 -7.71 9.50
CA ASN A 213 -8.40 -9.07 9.57
C ASN A 213 -7.82 -9.94 8.44
N ASP A 214 -8.02 -11.24 8.56
CA ASP A 214 -7.57 -12.22 7.56
C ASP A 214 -8.60 -12.44 6.44
N ALA A 215 -9.34 -11.39 6.06
CA ALA A 215 -10.50 -11.46 5.17
C ALA A 215 -10.23 -10.89 3.77
N GLY A 216 -9.18 -11.35 3.09
CA GLY A 216 -8.92 -10.92 1.71
C GLY A 216 -7.51 -11.20 1.23
N VAL A 217 -7.27 -10.95 -0.06
CA VAL A 217 -5.93 -11.06 -0.66
C VAL A 217 -4.91 -10.15 0.01
N MET A 218 -5.32 -9.01 0.57
CA MET A 218 -4.44 -8.07 1.29
C MET A 218 -4.20 -8.45 2.76
N SER A 219 -4.50 -9.69 3.17
CA SER A 219 -4.17 -10.23 4.50
C SER A 219 -2.66 -10.48 4.63
N LYS A 220 -2.14 -10.41 5.87
CA LYS A 220 -0.76 -10.83 6.20
C LYS A 220 -0.57 -12.35 6.20
N SER A 221 -1.66 -13.11 6.24
CA SER A 221 -1.62 -14.57 6.32
C SER A 221 -1.32 -15.17 4.95
N THR A 222 -0.16 -15.82 4.84
CA THR A 222 0.27 -16.51 3.62
C THR A 222 -0.68 -17.64 3.21
N ASP A 223 -1.34 -18.28 4.19
CA ASP A 223 -2.35 -19.30 3.91
C ASP A 223 -3.60 -18.73 3.24
N VAL A 224 -4.07 -17.57 3.69
CA VAL A 224 -5.20 -16.86 3.06
C VAL A 224 -4.83 -16.44 1.65
N VAL A 225 -3.66 -15.81 1.48
CA VAL A 225 -3.15 -15.39 0.16
C VAL A 225 -3.04 -16.56 -0.81
N ARG A 226 -2.54 -17.72 -0.34
CA ARG A 226 -2.45 -18.95 -1.14
C ARG A 226 -3.82 -19.47 -1.60
N VAL A 227 -4.88 -19.30 -0.79
CA VAL A 227 -6.25 -19.69 -1.20
C VAL A 227 -6.71 -18.89 -2.41
N TYR A 228 -6.42 -17.59 -2.46
CA TYR A 228 -6.73 -16.75 -3.63
C TYR A 228 -5.93 -17.17 -4.86
N GLY A 229 -4.63 -17.43 -4.71
CA GLY A 229 -3.79 -17.93 -5.81
C GLY A 229 -4.29 -19.27 -6.38
N ARG A 230 -4.65 -20.21 -5.50
CA ARG A 230 -5.30 -21.47 -5.89
C ARG A 230 -6.64 -21.25 -6.60
N GLY A 231 -7.43 -20.28 -6.13
CA GLY A 231 -8.72 -19.91 -6.72
C GLY A 231 -8.58 -19.47 -8.18
N LEU A 232 -7.71 -18.49 -8.42
CA LEU A 232 -7.41 -17.99 -9.76
C LEU A 232 -6.90 -19.11 -10.68
N ARG A 233 -5.99 -19.96 -10.19
CA ARG A 233 -5.48 -21.09 -10.99
C ARG A 233 -6.55 -22.11 -11.38
N LYS A 234 -7.69 -22.12 -10.69
CA LYS A 234 -8.87 -22.95 -11.00
C LYS A 234 -9.92 -22.18 -11.81
N GLY A 235 -9.58 -21.00 -12.35
CA GLY A 235 -10.50 -20.14 -13.10
C GLY A 235 -11.57 -19.47 -12.24
N ARG A 236 -11.37 -19.38 -10.92
CA ARG A 236 -12.27 -18.60 -10.06
C ARG A 236 -11.76 -17.16 -10.03
N GLY A 237 -12.59 -16.21 -10.45
CA GLY A 237 -12.33 -14.80 -10.20
C GLY A 237 -12.24 -14.49 -8.71
N PHE A 238 -11.78 -13.29 -8.39
CA PHE A 238 -11.84 -12.76 -7.02
C PHE A 238 -12.31 -11.31 -7.04
N ALA A 239 -12.72 -10.83 -5.87
CA ALA A 239 -13.08 -9.44 -5.65
C ALA A 239 -12.29 -8.88 -4.45
N SER A 240 -12.05 -7.58 -4.47
CA SER A 240 -11.51 -6.84 -3.34
C SER A 240 -12.39 -5.62 -3.08
N PRO A 241 -13.38 -5.70 -2.17
CA PRO A 241 -14.22 -4.55 -1.83
C PRO A 241 -13.41 -3.33 -1.41
N THR A 242 -12.28 -3.55 -0.72
CA THR A 242 -11.37 -2.48 -0.29
C THR A 242 -10.69 -1.77 -1.45
N LEU A 243 -10.11 -2.49 -2.42
CA LEU A 243 -9.52 -1.81 -3.58
C LEU A 243 -10.61 -1.26 -4.51
N ALA A 244 -11.76 -1.91 -4.64
CA ALA A 244 -12.88 -1.36 -5.39
C ALA A 244 -13.34 -0.02 -4.80
N ALA A 245 -13.42 0.08 -3.47
CA ALA A 245 -13.69 1.34 -2.77
C ALA A 245 -12.59 2.40 -3.00
N LEU A 246 -11.31 2.02 -2.97
CA LEU A 246 -10.20 2.93 -3.32
C LEU A 246 -10.35 3.50 -4.74
N TYR A 247 -10.68 2.64 -5.71
CA TYR A 247 -10.82 3.00 -7.11
C TYR A 247 -12.13 3.73 -7.45
N ALA A 248 -13.11 3.68 -6.56
CA ALA A 248 -14.33 4.47 -6.65
C ALA A 248 -14.12 5.95 -6.28
N LEU A 249 -13.03 6.27 -5.57
CA LEU A 249 -12.68 7.62 -5.19
C LEU A 249 -11.71 8.25 -6.20
N PRO A 250 -11.71 9.59 -6.37
CA PRO A 250 -10.63 10.29 -7.08
C PRO A 250 -9.27 9.99 -6.45
N SER A 251 -8.25 9.81 -7.29
CA SER A 251 -6.88 9.83 -6.77
C SER A 251 -6.58 11.23 -6.21
N GLY A 252 -5.92 11.28 -5.05
CA GLY A 252 -5.69 12.53 -4.32
C GLY A 252 -6.80 12.90 -3.32
N THR A 253 -7.84 12.09 -3.14
CA THR A 253 -8.90 12.35 -2.14
C THR A 253 -8.31 12.58 -0.76
N VAL A 254 -8.54 13.78 -0.20
CA VAL A 254 -8.06 14.21 1.12
C VAL A 254 -8.93 13.61 2.21
N LEU A 255 -8.28 12.98 3.17
CA LEU A 255 -8.88 12.27 4.30
C LEU A 255 -8.91 13.11 5.57
N GLY A 256 -7.99 14.06 5.68
CA GLY A 256 -7.84 14.89 6.88
C GLY A 256 -6.47 15.52 6.98
N ARG A 257 -6.14 15.97 8.19
CA ARG A 257 -4.89 16.66 8.52
C ARG A 257 -4.24 16.07 9.75
N VAL A 258 -2.92 16.08 9.78
CA VAL A 258 -2.12 15.75 10.95
C VAL A 258 -1.05 16.82 11.15
N ALA A 259 -0.87 17.30 12.38
CA ALA A 259 0.14 18.32 12.66
C ALA A 259 1.56 17.78 12.48
N PHE A 260 2.49 18.63 12.05
CA PHE A 260 3.92 18.38 12.19
C PHE A 260 4.38 18.68 13.62
N ALA A 261 5.45 18.02 14.07
CA ALA A 261 6.12 18.45 15.29
C ALA A 261 6.78 19.83 15.09
N PRO A 262 7.01 20.60 16.18
CA PRO A 262 7.65 21.90 16.08
C PRO A 262 8.98 21.82 15.32
N GLY A 263 9.19 22.72 14.35
CA GLY A 263 10.43 22.76 13.55
C GLY A 263 10.38 21.98 12.22
N GLU A 264 9.47 21.02 12.09
CA GLU A 264 9.49 20.07 10.95
C GLU A 264 8.92 20.69 9.66
N ALA A 265 7.97 21.63 9.77
CA ALA A 265 7.52 22.45 8.65
C ALA A 265 8.68 23.21 7.99
N GLN A 266 9.62 23.77 8.78
CA GLN A 266 10.79 24.45 8.24
C GLN A 266 11.81 23.49 7.60
N VAL A 267 11.85 22.21 8.01
CA VAL A 267 12.67 21.19 7.34
C VAL A 267 12.10 20.90 5.95
N TRP A 268 10.79 20.71 5.86
CA TRP A 268 10.08 20.54 4.60
C TRP A 268 10.28 21.74 3.66
N GLU A 269 10.02 22.97 4.11
CA GLU A 269 10.10 24.15 3.24
C GLU A 269 11.48 24.33 2.64
N ARG A 270 12.54 24.11 3.43
CA ARG A 270 13.92 24.18 2.94
C ARG A 270 14.25 23.08 1.93
N ALA A 271 13.80 21.86 2.19
CA ALA A 271 13.95 20.76 1.23
C ALA A 271 13.26 21.07 -0.09
N SER A 272 12.02 21.55 -0.02
CA SER A 272 11.20 21.90 -1.19
C SER A 272 11.83 23.05 -1.97
N GLN A 273 12.32 24.10 -1.29
CA GLN A 273 13.02 25.21 -1.92
C GLN A 273 14.33 24.76 -2.60
N LEU A 274 15.12 23.92 -1.93
CA LEU A 274 16.35 23.37 -2.50
C LEU A 274 16.05 22.54 -3.76
N ALA A 275 15.05 21.65 -3.70
CA ALA A 275 14.65 20.84 -4.83
C ALA A 275 14.18 21.69 -6.02
N ARG A 276 13.34 22.70 -5.78
CA ARG A 276 12.87 23.64 -6.81
C ARG A 276 14.03 24.43 -7.44
N SER A 277 14.90 25.01 -6.61
CA SER A 277 16.06 25.79 -7.10
C SER A 277 17.10 24.94 -7.84
N SER A 278 17.15 23.64 -7.56
CA SER A 278 18.05 22.68 -8.22
C SER A 278 17.42 22.03 -9.45
N GLY A 279 16.18 22.37 -9.80
CA GLY A 279 15.45 21.77 -10.92
C GLY A 279 15.20 20.27 -10.77
N TRP A 280 15.04 19.79 -9.53
CA TRP A 280 14.73 18.37 -9.29
C TRP A 280 13.27 18.06 -9.61
N GLU A 281 13.04 16.88 -10.17
CA GLU A 281 11.71 16.37 -10.48
C GLU A 281 10.99 15.89 -9.21
N GLY A 282 9.71 16.21 -9.08
CA GLY A 282 8.87 15.85 -7.95
C GLY A 282 7.71 16.84 -7.76
N LEU A 283 6.88 16.66 -6.74
CA LEU A 283 7.07 15.84 -5.54
C LEU A 283 6.68 14.36 -5.73
N PHE A 284 7.45 13.43 -5.17
CA PHE A 284 7.02 12.04 -5.01
C PHE A 284 6.84 11.66 -3.54
N VAL A 285 5.81 10.85 -3.27
CA VAL A 285 5.49 10.30 -1.96
C VAL A 285 5.44 8.79 -2.03
N ARG A 286 6.03 8.13 -1.04
CA ARG A 286 5.98 6.68 -0.87
C ARG A 286 5.56 6.35 0.55
N VAL A 287 4.61 5.43 0.68
CA VAL A 287 4.13 4.93 1.97
C VAL A 287 4.34 3.43 2.03
N GLY A 288 4.93 2.96 3.12
CA GLY A 288 5.01 1.55 3.45
C GLY A 288 4.41 1.27 4.83
N SER A 289 4.57 0.04 5.30
CA SER A 289 3.95 -0.43 6.54
C SER A 289 4.44 0.27 7.82
N SER A 290 5.68 0.77 7.84
CA SER A 290 6.33 1.33 9.03
C SER A 290 6.88 2.75 8.84
N HIS A 291 6.95 3.24 7.61
CA HIS A 291 7.50 4.54 7.30
C HIS A 291 6.86 5.11 6.06
N ALA A 292 6.89 6.42 5.94
CA ALA A 292 6.60 7.12 4.71
C ALA A 292 7.79 8.00 4.34
N SER A 293 7.84 8.43 3.08
CA SER A 293 8.89 9.32 2.61
C SER A 293 8.38 10.22 1.51
N ILE A 294 8.89 11.43 1.52
CA ILE A 294 8.81 12.38 0.43
C ILE A 294 10.17 12.41 -0.25
N PHE A 295 10.21 12.46 -1.58
CA PHE A 295 11.47 12.58 -2.29
C PHE A 295 11.35 13.30 -3.62
N TRP A 296 12.51 13.76 -4.08
CA TRP A 296 12.73 14.35 -5.40
C TRP A 296 13.84 13.58 -6.11
N ARG A 297 13.81 13.61 -7.44
CA ARG A 297 14.80 12.95 -8.29
C ARG A 297 15.59 14.00 -9.03
N ASP A 298 16.92 13.90 -9.01
CA ASP A 298 17.72 14.62 -9.99
C ASP A 298 17.68 13.88 -11.34
N GLY A 299 18.02 14.57 -12.44
CA GLY A 299 18.11 13.95 -13.77
C GLY A 299 19.16 12.83 -13.89
N ARG A 300 19.90 12.53 -12.81
CA ARG A 300 20.92 11.48 -12.68
C ARG A 300 20.50 10.34 -11.75
N ARG A 301 19.22 10.29 -11.35
CA ARG A 301 18.60 9.28 -10.46
C ARG A 301 19.04 9.35 -8.99
N SER A 302 19.80 10.36 -8.56
CA SER A 302 19.99 10.63 -7.13
C SER A 302 18.66 11.05 -6.51
N ARG A 303 18.45 10.70 -5.24
CA ARG A 303 17.23 11.04 -4.51
C ARG A 303 17.55 11.86 -3.28
N ALA A 304 16.92 13.02 -3.19
CA ALA A 304 16.79 13.72 -1.92
C ALA A 304 15.52 13.23 -1.23
N VAL A 305 15.64 12.75 -0.01
CA VAL A 305 14.56 12.05 0.69
C VAL A 305 14.36 12.67 2.05
N LEU A 306 13.11 13.00 2.37
CA LEU A 306 12.65 13.24 3.72
C LEU A 306 11.88 12.01 4.19
N ARG A 307 12.36 11.33 5.23
CA ARG A 307 11.70 10.12 5.75
C ARG A 307 10.93 10.39 7.02
N VAL A 308 9.73 9.85 7.16
CA VAL A 308 8.95 9.82 8.40
C VAL A 308 8.98 8.39 8.96
N PRO A 309 9.93 8.05 9.85
CA PRO A 309 9.98 6.73 10.48
C PRO A 309 8.82 6.58 11.48
N GLY A 310 8.27 5.37 11.63
CA GLY A 310 7.16 5.12 12.54
C GLY A 310 5.85 5.78 12.09
N TYR A 311 5.72 6.12 10.80
CA TYR A 311 4.60 6.90 10.27
C TYR A 311 3.23 6.35 10.67
N ARG A 312 3.00 5.05 10.47
CA ARG A 312 1.73 4.40 10.83
C ARG A 312 1.46 4.47 12.33
N ASP A 313 2.47 4.21 13.16
CA ASP A 313 2.33 4.26 14.61
C ASP A 313 1.97 5.68 15.08
N MET A 314 2.55 6.70 14.46
CA MET A 314 2.22 8.10 14.73
C MET A 314 0.77 8.42 14.40
N LEU A 315 0.25 7.94 13.26
CA LEU A 315 -1.14 8.13 12.87
C LEU A 315 -2.11 7.42 13.82
N VAL A 316 -1.84 6.15 14.15
CA VAL A 316 -2.66 5.38 15.09
C VAL A 316 -2.68 6.02 16.48
N ALA A 317 -1.52 6.49 16.95
CA ALA A 317 -1.40 7.19 18.22
C ALA A 317 -1.90 8.65 18.18
N LYS A 318 -2.32 9.16 17.01
CA LYS A 318 -2.74 10.55 16.78
C LYS A 318 -1.69 11.57 17.25
N THR A 319 -0.43 11.29 16.96
CA THR A 319 0.72 12.16 17.29
C THR A 319 1.22 12.93 16.07
N SER A 320 1.97 13.99 16.31
CA SER A 320 2.53 14.82 15.25
C SER A 320 3.61 14.11 14.43
N LEU A 321 3.61 14.32 13.12
CA LEU A 321 4.61 13.76 12.21
C LEU A 321 5.99 14.38 12.42
N ARG A 322 7.05 13.58 12.23
CA ARG A 322 8.45 13.99 12.38
C ARG A 322 9.32 13.41 11.27
N PHE A 323 10.16 14.23 10.63
CA PHE A 323 11.18 13.72 9.73
C PHE A 323 12.34 13.11 10.54
N GLY A 324 12.87 11.99 10.06
CA GLY A 324 14.01 11.31 10.63
C GLY A 324 15.32 12.02 10.33
N SER A 325 16.41 11.58 10.95
CA SER A 325 17.75 12.12 10.74
C SER A 325 18.49 11.37 9.62
N GLY A 326 18.04 11.51 8.38
CA GLY A 326 18.74 10.98 7.20
C GLY A 326 19.85 11.92 6.70
N PRO A 327 20.67 11.49 5.71
CA PRO A 327 21.77 12.30 5.17
C PRO A 327 21.31 13.64 4.61
N PHE A 328 20.15 13.66 3.95
CA PHE A 328 19.59 14.88 3.37
C PHE A 328 19.07 15.83 4.46
N GLU A 329 18.37 15.30 5.47
CA GLU A 329 17.94 16.09 6.63
C GLU A 329 19.13 16.64 7.42
N LYS A 330 20.21 15.86 7.58
CA LYS A 330 21.46 16.31 8.21
C LYS A 330 22.10 17.45 7.43
N MET A 331 22.16 17.35 6.10
CA MET A 331 22.66 18.42 5.24
C MET A 331 21.82 19.69 5.38
N LEU A 332 20.49 19.59 5.39
CA LEU A 332 19.61 20.75 5.58
C LEU A 332 19.80 21.39 6.96
N ARG A 333 20.00 20.57 8.00
CA ARG A 333 20.24 21.04 9.38
C ARG A 333 21.65 21.64 9.56
N SER A 334 22.67 21.17 8.85
CA SER A 334 24.04 21.70 8.94
C SER A 334 24.22 23.06 8.25
N HIS A 335 23.46 23.34 7.18
CA HIS A 335 23.43 24.66 6.54
C HIS A 335 22.65 25.72 7.35
N SER A 336 22.20 25.37 8.56
CA SER A 336 21.40 26.23 9.45
C SER A 336 22.21 26.89 10.56
N GLN A 337 23.48 26.51 10.76
CA GLN A 337 24.34 27.22 11.69
C GLN A 337 24.95 28.41 10.96
N PRO A 338 24.67 29.66 11.35
CA PRO A 338 25.51 30.76 10.91
C PRO A 338 26.94 30.42 11.33
N ALA A 339 27.91 30.67 10.45
CA ALA A 339 29.30 30.65 10.83
C ALA A 339 29.46 31.61 12.02
N GLU A 340 29.84 31.07 13.19
CA GLU A 340 30.37 31.88 14.29
C GLU A 340 31.70 32.49 13.88
#